data_AF-A0A139XIA4-F1
#
_entry.id   AF-A0A139XIA4-F1
#
_cell.length_a   1.000
_cell.length_b   1.000
_cell.length_c   1.000
_cell.angle_alpha   90.00
_cell.angle_beta   90.00
_cell.angle_gamma   90.00
#
_symmetry.space_group_name_H-M   'P 1'
#
loop_
_entity.id
_entity.type
_entity.pdbx_description
1 polymer ?
#
loop_
_entity_poly.entity_id
_entity_poly.type
_entity_poly.pdbx_seq_one_letter_code
_entity_poly.pdbx_strand_id
1 'polypeptide(L)'
;MYQAFKGQWGFAGRDFTLLCYQKKISDKRVILGICSLDYPNAPAAADLWPSGAGTFVRATFLKGGYDLQVLASGDVQISFVSQADLKAYGVPAWINKRVKAEQLNIVASIKEHIEKRFG
;
A
#
# COMPACT_ATOMS: atom_id res chain seq x y z
N MET A 1 -4.98 -4.65 9.33
CA MET A 1 -5.31 -3.38 8.65
C MET A 1 -6.13 -3.70 7.40
N TYR A 2 -7.20 -2.96 7.13
CA TYR A 2 -7.93 -3.04 5.87
C TYR A 2 -7.57 -1.84 5.00
N GLN A 3 -7.28 -2.05 3.72
CA GLN A 3 -6.95 -0.98 2.77
C GLN A 3 -7.68 -1.24 1.46
N ALA A 4 -8.20 -0.21 0.82
CA ALA A 4 -8.83 -0.34 -0.48
C ALA A 4 -8.56 0.86 -1.38
N PHE A 5 -8.58 0.62 -2.67
CA PHE A 5 -8.34 1.59 -3.73
C PHE A 5 -9.52 1.57 -4.69
N LYS A 6 -10.06 2.76 -4.99
CA LYS A 6 -11.21 2.92 -5.88
C LYS A 6 -10.89 2.39 -7.28
N GLY A 7 -11.90 1.77 -7.91
CA GLY A 7 -11.84 1.37 -9.30
C GLY A 7 -11.63 2.56 -10.25
N GLN A 8 -10.92 2.32 -11.35
CA GLN A 8 -10.63 3.33 -12.37
C GLN A 8 -10.87 2.74 -13.77
N TRP A 9 -11.27 3.61 -14.71
CA TRP A 9 -11.45 3.28 -16.13
C TRP A 9 -12.36 2.08 -16.41
N GLY A 10 -13.44 1.93 -15.64
CA GLY A 10 -14.39 0.83 -15.79
C GLY A 10 -13.95 -0.48 -15.13
N PHE A 11 -12.81 -0.51 -14.44
CA PHE A 11 -12.36 -1.69 -13.70
C PHE A 11 -12.65 -1.59 -12.21
N ALA A 12 -12.93 -2.74 -11.59
CA ALA A 12 -13.20 -2.87 -10.15
C ALA A 12 -12.07 -2.28 -9.28
N GLY A 13 -12.42 -1.77 -8.11
CA GLY A 13 -11.45 -1.39 -7.08
C GLY A 13 -10.72 -2.60 -6.51
N ARG A 14 -9.61 -2.36 -5.81
CA ARG A 14 -8.83 -3.43 -5.16
C ARG A 14 -8.84 -3.21 -3.66
N ASP A 15 -9.24 -4.22 -2.90
CA ASP A 15 -9.11 -4.23 -1.45
C ASP A 15 -8.10 -5.27 -0.98
N PHE A 16 -7.52 -4.99 0.18
CA PHE A 16 -6.50 -5.79 0.82
C PHE A 16 -6.82 -5.91 2.31
N THR A 17 -6.70 -7.13 2.83
CA THR A 17 -6.55 -7.36 4.27
C THR A 17 -5.08 -7.58 4.56
N LEU A 18 -4.49 -6.70 5.36
CA LEU A 18 -3.05 -6.57 5.52
C LEU A 18 -2.63 -6.79 6.97
N LEU A 19 -1.58 -7.59 7.16
CA LEU A 19 -0.77 -7.64 8.35
C LEU A 19 0.34 -6.62 8.18
N CYS A 20 0.43 -5.69 9.13
CA CYS A 20 1.55 -4.76 9.22
C CYS A 20 2.34 -5.12 10.46
N TYR A 21 3.66 -5.22 10.32
CA TYR A 21 4.54 -5.41 11.46
C TYR A 21 5.68 -4.40 11.40
N GLN A 22 6.17 -4.03 12.57
CA GLN A 22 7.34 -3.17 12.73
C GLN A 22 8.43 -3.98 13.40
N LYS A 23 9.65 -3.86 12.87
CA LYS A 23 10.86 -4.42 13.48
C LYS A 23 11.88 -3.31 13.64
N LYS A 24 12.21 -2.96 14.88
CA LYS A 24 13.35 -2.11 15.19
C LYS A 24 14.64 -2.94 15.00
N ILE A 25 15.51 -2.49 14.11
CA ILE A 25 16.81 -3.14 13.84
C ILE A 25 17.90 -2.50 14.70
N SER A 26 17.83 -1.18 14.89
CA SER A 26 18.68 -0.41 15.79
C SER A 26 17.97 0.91 16.16
N ASP A 27 18.63 1.78 16.93
CA ASP A 27 18.12 3.14 17.19
C ASP A 27 18.02 3.99 15.93
N LYS A 28 18.72 3.63 14.84
CA LYS A 28 18.76 4.36 13.59
C LYS A 28 18.10 3.64 12.42
N ARG A 29 17.50 2.47 12.63
CA ARG A 29 16.88 1.69 11.54
C ARG A 29 15.64 0.93 11.98
N VAL A 30 14.56 1.10 11.24
CA VAL A 30 13.29 0.42 11.45
C VAL A 30 12.79 -0.15 10.12
N ILE A 31 12.31 -1.38 10.14
CA ILE A 31 11.64 -2.02 9.00
C ILE A 31 10.14 -2.09 9.31
N LEU A 32 9.33 -1.63 8.36
CA LEU A 32 7.89 -1.83 8.34
C LEU A 32 7.57 -2.87 7.27
N GLY A 33 7.16 -4.06 7.67
CA GLY A 33 6.78 -5.11 6.73
C GLY A 33 5.27 -5.23 6.58
N ILE A 34 4.84 -5.52 5.37
CA ILE A 34 3.43 -5.60 4.99
C ILE A 34 3.21 -6.85 4.12
N CYS A 35 2.21 -7.64 4.46
CA CYS A 35 1.71 -8.74 3.64
C CYS A 35 0.20 -8.90 3.82
N SER A 36 -0.45 -9.54 2.86
CA SER A 36 -1.83 -9.97 3.01
C SER A 36 -1.93 -11.15 3.96
N LEU A 37 -3.02 -11.17 4.74
CA LEU A 37 -3.42 -12.35 5.49
C LEU A 37 -4.82 -12.80 5.08
N ASP A 38 -5.04 -14.10 5.06
CA ASP A 38 -6.39 -14.65 4.95
C ASP A 38 -7.05 -14.55 6.32
N TYR A 39 -7.95 -13.58 6.45
CA TYR A 39 -8.72 -13.35 7.67
C TYR A 39 -10.17 -13.74 7.44
N PRO A 40 -10.70 -14.78 8.11
CA PRO A 40 -12.07 -15.26 7.89
C PRO A 40 -13.14 -14.18 8.12
N ASN A 41 -12.89 -13.26 9.05
CA ASN A 41 -13.79 -12.16 9.40
C ASN A 41 -13.37 -10.85 8.73
N ALA A 42 -12.66 -10.91 7.60
CA ALA A 42 -12.36 -9.71 6.84
C ALA A 42 -13.68 -9.07 6.37
N PRO A 43 -13.92 -7.78 6.68
CA PRO A 43 -15.11 -7.10 6.20
C PRO A 43 -15.16 -7.12 4.68
N ALA A 44 -16.37 -7.16 4.12
CA ALA A 44 -16.52 -6.97 2.69
C ALA A 44 -16.26 -5.50 2.36
N ALA A 45 -15.71 -5.22 1.18
CA ALA A 45 -15.46 -3.85 0.76
C ALA A 45 -16.73 -3.00 0.74
N ALA A 46 -17.87 -3.61 0.40
CA ALA A 46 -19.18 -2.97 0.41
C ALA A 46 -19.61 -2.47 1.80
N ASP A 47 -19.11 -3.08 2.89
CA ASP A 47 -19.48 -2.69 4.25
C ASP A 47 -18.68 -1.47 4.74
N LEU A 48 -17.53 -1.21 4.12
CA LEU A 48 -16.60 -0.15 4.53
C LEU A 48 -16.62 1.07 3.61
N TRP A 49 -17.23 0.95 2.42
CA TRP A 49 -17.23 1.99 1.41
C TRP A 49 -18.63 2.56 1.17
N PRO A 50 -18.75 3.83 0.79
CA PRO A 50 -20.04 4.44 0.49
C PRO A 50 -20.78 3.69 -0.63
N SER A 51 -22.12 3.68 -0.55
CA SER A 51 -22.98 3.20 -1.63
C SER A 51 -22.59 3.86 -2.96
N GLY A 52 -22.42 3.05 -4.01
CA GLY A 52 -21.98 3.51 -5.33
C GLY A 52 -20.46 3.59 -5.54
N ALA A 53 -19.64 3.13 -4.59
CA ALA A 53 -18.19 3.03 -4.74
C ALA A 53 -17.72 2.02 -5.82
N GLY A 54 -18.64 1.25 -6.39
CA GLY A 54 -18.39 0.22 -7.38
C GLY A 54 -18.09 -1.15 -6.75
N THR A 55 -17.62 -2.08 -7.57
CA THR A 55 -17.22 -3.41 -7.12
C THR A 55 -15.75 -3.43 -6.74
N PHE A 56 -15.39 -4.34 -5.84
CA PHE A 56 -14.02 -4.55 -5.41
C PHE A 56 -13.60 -6.00 -5.62
N VAL A 57 -12.33 -6.19 -5.93
CA VAL A 57 -11.67 -7.50 -6.02
C VAL A 57 -10.62 -7.56 -4.92
N ARG A 58 -10.68 -8.61 -4.09
CA ARG A 58 -9.70 -8.90 -3.06
C ARG A 58 -8.35 -9.22 -3.71
N ALA A 59 -7.44 -8.27 -3.64
CA ALA A 59 -6.07 -8.42 -4.09
C ALA A 59 -5.20 -9.01 -2.98
N THR A 60 -4.07 -9.59 -3.38
CA THR A 60 -3.10 -10.18 -2.46
C THR A 60 -1.82 -9.36 -2.47
N PHE A 61 -1.48 -8.76 -1.34
CA PHE A 61 -0.19 -8.12 -1.15
C PHE A 61 0.83 -9.18 -0.70
N LEU A 62 1.60 -9.71 -1.64
CA LEU A 62 2.46 -10.87 -1.41
C LEU A 62 3.55 -10.54 -0.38
N LYS A 63 4.25 -9.43 -0.60
CA LYS A 63 5.27 -8.90 0.31
C LYS A 63 5.60 -7.47 -0.08
N GLY A 64 5.91 -6.67 0.92
CA GLY A 64 6.41 -5.32 0.71
C GLY A 64 6.61 -4.61 2.02
N GLY A 65 6.93 -3.33 1.93
CA GLY A 65 7.18 -2.51 3.09
C GLY A 65 8.21 -1.43 2.86
N TYR A 66 8.68 -0.90 3.98
CA TYR A 66 9.62 0.21 4.05
C TYR A 66 10.81 -0.16 4.94
N ASP A 67 12.00 0.19 4.49
CA ASP A 67 13.21 0.23 5.30
C ASP A 67 13.58 1.70 5.52
N LEU A 68 13.51 2.11 6.78
CA LEU A 68 13.71 3.49 7.21
C LEU A 68 15.03 3.56 7.96
N GLN A 69 15.98 4.33 7.43
CA GLN A 69 17.33 4.42 7.99
C GLN A 69 17.76 5.87 8.17
N VAL A 70 18.15 6.23 9.39
CA VAL A 70 18.84 7.49 9.66
C VAL A 70 20.29 7.36 9.20
N LEU A 71 20.71 8.22 8.29
CA LEU A 71 22.06 8.27 7.74
C LEU A 71 23.02 9.03 8.68
N ALA A 72 24.31 8.97 8.39
CA ALA A 72 25.33 9.71 9.15
C ALA A 72 25.12 11.23 9.07
N SER A 73 24.54 11.74 7.98
CA SER A 73 24.17 13.16 7.82
C SER A 73 23.01 13.61 8.71
N GLY A 74 22.26 12.68 9.30
CA GLY A 74 20.99 12.95 9.99
C GLY A 74 19.76 12.85 9.09
N ASP A 75 19.94 12.74 7.77
CA ASP A 75 18.82 12.50 6.84
C ASP A 75 18.20 11.12 7.05
N VAL A 76 16.92 10.98 6.71
CA VAL A 76 16.24 9.68 6.70
C VAL A 76 16.16 9.16 5.27
N GLN A 77 16.82 8.04 5.01
CA GLN A 77 16.64 7.26 3.79
C GLN A 77 15.41 6.36 3.93
N ILE A 78 14.58 6.36 2.89
CA ILE A 78 13.42 5.48 2.76
C ILE A 78 13.62 4.59 1.55
N SER A 79 13.80 3.30 1.77
CA SER A 79 13.74 2.29 0.71
C SER A 79 12.39 1.60 0.78
N PHE A 80 11.76 1.34 -0.37
CA PHE A 80 10.48 0.63 -0.40
C PHE A 80 10.53 -0.53 -1.40
N VAL A 81 9.76 -1.56 -1.11
CA VAL A 81 9.49 -2.66 -2.04
C VAL A 81 8.02 -3.03 -1.97
N SER A 82 7.42 -3.35 -3.11
CA SER A 82 6.02 -3.75 -3.19
C SER A 82 5.85 -4.84 -4.24
N GLN A 83 5.24 -5.95 -3.82
CA GLN A 83 4.81 -7.02 -4.69
C GLN A 83 3.36 -7.36 -4.37
N ALA A 84 2.49 -7.14 -5.34
CA ALA A 84 1.06 -7.41 -5.22
C ALA A 84 0.55 -8.19 -6.43
N ASP A 85 -0.35 -9.13 -6.17
CA ASP A 85 -1.23 -9.73 -7.15
C ASP A 85 -2.58 -9.01 -7.12
N LEU A 86 -2.81 -8.17 -8.12
CA LEU A 86 -4.03 -7.35 -8.25
C LEU A 86 -5.21 -8.12 -8.88
N LYS A 87 -5.04 -9.42 -9.14
CA LYS A 87 -6.03 -10.28 -9.83
C LYS A 87 -6.50 -9.63 -11.13
N ALA A 88 -5.54 -9.17 -11.92
CA ALA A 88 -5.75 -8.27 -13.06
C ALA A 88 -6.17 -9.00 -14.36
N TYR A 89 -6.85 -10.14 -14.26
CA TYR A 89 -7.35 -10.85 -15.43
C TYR A 89 -8.31 -9.93 -16.22
N GLY A 90 -8.07 -9.80 -17.53
CA GLY A 90 -8.83 -8.90 -18.40
C GLY A 90 -8.50 -7.40 -18.26
N VAL A 91 -7.55 -7.01 -17.40
CA VAL A 91 -7.10 -5.61 -17.28
C VAL A 91 -6.01 -5.31 -18.31
N PRO A 92 -6.15 -4.28 -19.16
CA PRO A 92 -5.12 -3.84 -20.08
C PRO A 92 -3.78 -3.56 -19.40
N ALA A 93 -2.68 -3.97 -20.04
CA ALA A 93 -1.32 -3.83 -19.48
C ALA A 93 -0.95 -2.38 -19.14
N TRP A 94 -1.45 -1.39 -19.90
CA TRP A 94 -1.19 0.02 -19.66
C TRP A 94 -1.76 0.53 -18.33
N ILE A 95 -2.91 0.00 -17.88
CA ILE A 95 -3.51 0.34 -16.58
C ILE A 95 -2.61 -0.16 -15.45
N ASN A 96 -2.18 -1.42 -15.54
CA ASN A 96 -1.27 -2.00 -14.56
C ASN A 96 0.07 -1.23 -14.50
N LYS A 97 0.60 -0.80 -15.65
CA LYS A 97 1.82 0.01 -15.72
C LYS A 97 1.65 1.36 -15.02
N ARG A 98 0.51 2.04 -15.25
CA ARG A 98 0.22 3.32 -14.62
C ARG A 98 0.04 3.21 -13.11
N VAL A 99 -0.74 2.24 -12.64
CA VAL A 99 -0.94 1.99 -11.19
C VAL A 99 0.40 1.74 -10.49
N LYS A 100 1.31 0.98 -11.11
CA LYS A 100 2.67 0.76 -10.58
C LYS A 100 3.48 2.05 -10.49
N ALA A 101 3.40 2.92 -11.50
CA ALA A 101 4.10 4.21 -11.48
C ALA A 101 3.56 5.13 -10.37
N GLU A 102 2.26 5.13 -10.14
CA GLU A 102 1.62 5.92 -9.08
C GLU A 102 2.03 5.50 -7.66
N GLN A 103 2.52 4.27 -7.45
CA GLN A 103 3.05 3.84 -6.14
C GLN A 103 4.27 4.65 -5.70
N LEU A 104 5.09 5.12 -6.65
CA LEU A 104 6.27 5.95 -6.34
C LEU A 104 5.85 7.32 -5.79
N ASN A 105 4.71 7.85 -6.24
CA ASN A 105 4.19 9.12 -5.75
C ASN A 105 3.85 9.06 -4.26
N ILE A 106 3.37 7.91 -3.77
CA ILE A 106 3.09 7.69 -2.35
C ILE A 106 4.38 7.83 -1.53
N VAL A 107 5.50 7.27 -2.00
CA VAL A 107 6.79 7.36 -1.29
C VAL A 107 7.31 8.79 -1.33
N ALA A 108 7.21 9.44 -2.49
CA ALA A 108 7.66 10.83 -2.65
C ALA A 108 6.89 11.81 -1.75
N SER A 109 5.59 11.58 -1.51
CA SER A 109 4.75 12.48 -0.71
C SER A 109 4.92 12.32 0.80
N ILE A 110 5.66 11.30 1.29
CA ILE A 110 5.83 11.04 2.73
C ILE A 110 6.42 12.27 3.43
N LYS A 111 7.46 12.88 2.85
CA LYS A 111 8.12 14.05 3.43
C LYS A 111 7.12 15.19 3.64
N GLU A 112 6.40 15.56 2.58
CA GLU A 112 5.41 16.64 2.63
C GLU A 112 4.33 16.40 3.69
N HIS A 113 3.89 15.15 3.85
CA HIS A 113 2.87 14.80 4.84
C HIS A 113 3.39 14.85 6.28
N ILE A 114 4.66 14.50 6.51
CA ILE A 114 5.30 14.64 7.82
C ILE A 114 5.47 16.12 8.15
N GLU A 115 6.01 16.91 7.23
CA GLU A 115 6.21 18.35 7.39
C GLU A 115 4.88 19.07 7.67
N LYS A 116 3.82 18.75 6.93
CA LYS A 116 2.49 19.34 7.17
C LYS A 116 1.91 19.01 8.55
N ARG A 117 2.25 17.85 9.12
CA ARG A 117 1.69 17.38 10.39
C ARG A 117 2.49 17.85 11.60
N PHE A 118 3.79 18.01 11.46
CA PHE A 118 4.72 18.22 12.58
C PHE A 118 5.63 19.44 12.43
N GLY A 119 5.67 20.08 11.26
CA GLY A 119 6.31 21.39 11.05
C GLY A 119 5.36 22.54 11.33
#